data_AF-A0A2L2U138-F1
#
_entry.id   AF-A0A2L2U138-F1
#
_cell.length_a   1.000
_cell.length_b   1.000
_cell.length_c   1.000
_cell.angle_alpha   90.00
_cell.angle_beta   90.00
_cell.angle_gamma   90.00
#
_symmetry.space_group_name_H-M   'P 1'
#
loop_
_entity.id
_entity.type
_entity.pdbx_description
1 polymer ?
#
loop_
_entity_poly.entity_id
_entity_poly.type
_entity_poly.pdbx_seq_one_letter_code
_entity_poly.pdbx_strand_id
1 'polypeptide(L)'
;MYTIADERLSFKVPSKISPAQASSVPLAGNTAWLALFSKDCLALNRDALSNKASILIWGGNTTVGYYAIQLAKLYDIQVATTCSPRNFDKARRAGATHVFDYNDDEAIAKIKAALPDLRHVFDTVGNEISSATAAKAIGNAEGVLCTVRPGKANTKDVPSHIKVTDVFVFTAFPTEHNYRGKAHWPVKMEDHHLSAEFHSHLETWLSNGSLQPSPIRVIGQLSPSTVEDVMALNRKGYISGEKLVFEGFDMRTGDN
;
A
#
# COMPACT_ATOMS: atom_id res chain seq x y z
N MET A 1 -22.66 7.20 17.45
CA MET A 1 -21.78 6.02 17.33
C MET A 1 -20.36 6.49 17.60
N TYR A 2 -19.60 5.78 18.44
CA TYR A 2 -18.27 6.19 18.88
C TYR A 2 -17.27 5.03 18.78
N THR A 3 -15.98 5.32 18.66
CA THR A 3 -14.90 4.34 18.68
C THR A 3 -13.71 4.88 19.47
N ILE A 4 -12.90 3.99 20.03
CA ILE A 4 -11.63 4.32 20.69
C ILE A 4 -10.51 4.07 19.68
N ALA A 5 -9.63 5.05 19.50
CA ALA A 5 -8.46 4.94 18.64
C ALA A 5 -7.19 5.17 19.46
N ASP A 6 -6.12 4.45 19.11
CA ASP A 6 -4.78 4.74 19.63
C ASP A 6 -4.32 6.08 19.05
N GLU A 7 -3.97 7.02 19.93
CA GLU A 7 -3.54 8.36 19.51
C GLU A 7 -2.29 8.30 18.63
N ARG A 8 -1.41 7.32 18.85
CA ARG A 8 -0.16 7.14 18.10
C ARG A 8 -0.41 6.61 16.69
N LEU A 9 -1.55 5.97 16.47
CA LEU A 9 -2.01 5.49 15.16
C LEU A 9 -3.11 6.39 14.58
N SER A 10 -3.20 7.61 15.09
CA SER A 10 -4.12 8.65 14.65
C SER A 10 -3.35 9.86 14.18
N PHE A 11 -3.98 10.72 13.38
CA PHE A 11 -3.40 11.99 12.96
C PHE A 11 -4.49 13.06 12.91
N LYS A 12 -4.08 14.32 13.08
CA LYS A 12 -4.99 15.45 12.93
C LYS A 12 -5.27 15.69 11.46
N VAL A 13 -6.54 15.77 11.09
CA VAL A 13 -6.96 16.02 9.71
C VAL A 13 -6.57 17.45 9.32
N PRO A 14 -5.71 17.65 8.29
CA PRO A 14 -5.40 18.99 7.79
C PRO A 14 -6.60 19.69 7.18
N SER A 15 -6.63 21.02 7.26
CA SER A 15 -7.71 21.83 6.67
C SER A 15 -7.83 21.74 5.14
N LYS A 16 -6.78 21.30 4.45
CA LYS A 16 -6.73 21.20 2.99
C LYS A 16 -7.38 19.94 2.41
N ILE A 17 -7.69 18.95 3.24
CA ILE A 17 -8.33 17.71 2.80
C ILE A 17 -9.63 17.48 3.58
N SER A 18 -10.61 16.84 2.94
CA SER A 18 -11.84 16.48 3.62
C SER A 18 -11.63 15.33 4.60
N PRO A 19 -12.48 15.18 5.64
CA PRO A 19 -12.48 14.00 6.49
C PRO A 19 -12.61 12.67 5.71
N ALA A 20 -13.37 12.69 4.60
CA ALA A 20 -13.52 11.52 3.73
C ALA A 20 -12.23 11.18 2.97
N GLN A 21 -11.45 12.18 2.56
CA GLN A 21 -10.12 11.94 1.98
C GLN A 21 -9.15 11.43 3.05
N ALA A 22 -9.18 12.03 4.24
CA ALA A 22 -8.34 11.64 5.36
C ALA A 22 -8.56 10.19 5.79
N SER A 23 -9.81 9.71 5.83
CA SER A 23 -10.13 8.33 6.20
C SER A 23 -9.59 7.28 5.21
N SER A 24 -9.27 7.68 3.97
CA SER A 24 -8.70 6.79 2.95
C SER A 24 -7.21 6.49 3.14
N VAL A 25 -6.51 7.24 4.02
CA VAL A 25 -5.05 7.21 4.17
C VAL A 25 -4.56 6.08 5.09
N PRO A 26 -5.03 5.96 6.36
CA PRO A 26 -4.31 5.21 7.39
C PRO A 26 -4.01 3.76 7.02
N LEU A 27 -5.03 2.99 6.62
CA LEU A 27 -4.87 1.57 6.37
C LEU A 27 -3.88 1.31 5.22
N ALA A 28 -4.13 1.92 4.06
CA ALA A 28 -3.34 1.62 2.87
C ALA A 28 -1.95 2.27 2.92
N GLY A 29 -1.86 3.48 3.46
CA GLY A 29 -0.60 4.18 3.68
C GLY A 29 0.30 3.45 4.67
N ASN A 30 -0.24 3.02 5.82
CA ASN A 30 0.53 2.27 6.80
C ASN A 30 0.92 0.87 6.29
N THR A 31 0.06 0.22 5.49
CA THR A 31 0.43 -1.04 4.81
C THR A 31 1.64 -0.82 3.90
N ALA A 32 1.63 0.24 3.08
CA ALA A 32 2.77 0.55 2.23
C ALA A 32 4.03 0.89 3.06
N TRP A 33 3.88 1.67 4.12
CA TRP A 33 4.98 2.04 5.02
C TRP A 33 5.67 0.82 5.64
N LEU A 34 4.88 -0.09 6.23
CA LEU A 34 5.41 -1.33 6.81
C LEU A 34 6.05 -2.21 5.74
N ALA A 35 5.44 -2.36 4.56
CA ALA A 35 6.00 -3.17 3.49
C ALA A 35 7.38 -2.66 3.04
N LEU A 36 7.51 -1.34 2.87
CA LEU A 36 8.75 -0.71 2.43
C LEU A 36 9.84 -0.80 3.51
N PHE A 37 9.52 -0.53 4.78
CA PHE A 37 10.53 -0.20 5.79
C PHE A 37 10.62 -1.15 6.99
N SER A 38 9.64 -2.03 7.21
CA SER A 38 9.77 -3.04 8.28
C SER A 38 10.92 -3.99 7.98
N LYS A 39 11.70 -4.33 9.02
CA LYS A 39 12.83 -5.28 8.96
C LYS A 39 12.41 -6.68 8.49
N ASP A 40 11.13 -7.03 8.71
CA ASP A 40 10.56 -8.32 8.33
C ASP A 40 9.94 -8.31 6.92
N CYS A 41 9.87 -7.14 6.27
CA CYS A 41 9.32 -6.96 4.93
C CYS A 41 10.45 -6.71 3.90
N LEU A 42 10.46 -5.54 3.22
CA LEU A 42 11.50 -5.20 2.24
C LEU A 42 12.74 -4.56 2.87
N ALA A 43 12.61 -3.97 4.06
CA ALA A 43 13.71 -3.32 4.80
C ALA A 43 14.52 -2.33 3.95
N LEU A 44 13.84 -1.52 3.12
CA LEU A 44 14.50 -0.56 2.23
C LEU A 44 15.21 0.53 3.02
N ASN A 45 16.36 0.97 2.49
CA ASN A 45 17.08 2.10 3.05
C ASN A 45 16.26 3.39 2.94
N ARG A 46 16.28 4.18 4.01
CA ARG A 46 15.58 5.47 4.17
C ARG A 46 16.52 6.66 4.13
N ASP A 47 17.83 6.46 4.00
CA ASP A 47 18.80 7.54 3.84
C ASP A 47 18.81 8.03 2.39
N ALA A 48 18.03 9.07 2.11
CA ALA A 48 17.88 9.64 0.78
C ALA A 48 19.21 10.13 0.17
N LEU A 49 20.20 10.52 0.97
CA LEU A 49 21.48 11.06 0.46
C LEU A 49 22.38 9.97 -0.14
N SER A 50 22.16 8.71 0.24
CA SER A 50 22.93 7.56 -0.23
C SER A 50 22.08 6.54 -0.99
N ASN A 51 20.77 6.83 -1.18
CA ASN A 51 19.84 5.84 -1.67
C ASN A 51 20.02 5.59 -3.17
N LYS A 52 20.46 4.38 -3.51
CA LYS A 52 20.44 3.86 -4.88
C LYS A 52 19.45 2.72 -5.04
N ALA A 53 18.56 2.54 -4.05
CA ALA A 53 17.60 1.46 -4.08
C ALA A 53 16.57 1.68 -5.21
N SER A 54 16.17 0.58 -5.80
CA SER A 54 15.06 0.52 -6.74
C SER A 54 14.06 -0.53 -6.28
N ILE A 55 12.80 -0.29 -6.63
CA ILE A 55 11.68 -1.17 -6.32
C ILE A 55 10.73 -1.27 -7.50
N LEU A 56 10.21 -2.48 -7.72
CA LEU A 56 9.04 -2.72 -8.55
C LEU A 56 7.79 -2.81 -7.67
N ILE A 57 6.84 -1.91 -7.87
CA ILE A 57 5.51 -1.99 -7.25
C ILE A 57 4.56 -2.60 -8.28
N TRP A 58 4.23 -3.88 -8.14
CA TRP A 58 3.26 -4.54 -9.00
C TRP A 58 1.85 -4.13 -8.58
N GLY A 59 1.12 -3.45 -9.47
CA GLY A 59 -0.21 -2.89 -9.19
C GLY A 59 -0.22 -1.47 -8.63
N GLY A 60 0.47 -0.52 -9.27
CA GLY A 60 0.56 0.88 -8.82
C GLY A 60 -0.75 1.65 -8.72
N ASN A 61 -1.83 1.18 -9.37
CA ASN A 61 -3.16 1.77 -9.24
C ASN A 61 -4.01 1.17 -8.11
N THR A 62 -3.51 0.17 -7.36
CA THR A 62 -4.16 -0.22 -6.11
C THR A 62 -4.00 0.91 -5.07
N THR A 63 -4.86 0.98 -4.05
CA THR A 63 -4.71 2.02 -3.01
C THR A 63 -3.37 1.88 -2.27
N VAL A 64 -2.93 0.64 -1.96
CA VAL A 64 -1.63 0.39 -1.31
C VAL A 64 -0.48 0.75 -2.26
N GLY A 65 -0.54 0.33 -3.53
CA GLY A 65 0.46 0.66 -4.54
C GLY A 65 0.62 2.17 -4.74
N TYR A 66 -0.49 2.92 -4.78
CA TYR A 66 -0.47 4.36 -4.92
C TYR A 66 0.26 5.07 -3.77
N TYR A 67 0.05 4.63 -2.53
CA TYR A 67 0.82 5.16 -1.39
C TYR A 67 2.27 4.68 -1.40
N ALA A 68 2.54 3.42 -1.77
CA ALA A 68 3.90 2.90 -1.86
C ALA A 68 4.76 3.67 -2.85
N ILE A 69 4.22 4.07 -4.01
CA ILE A 69 4.92 4.90 -5.00
C ILE A 69 5.30 6.25 -4.37
N GLN A 70 4.35 6.93 -3.73
CA GLN A 70 4.59 8.24 -3.13
C GLN A 70 5.60 8.17 -1.99
N LEU A 71 5.48 7.18 -1.10
CA LEU A 71 6.38 6.99 0.02
C LEU A 71 7.80 6.63 -0.45
N ALA A 72 7.95 5.76 -1.44
CA ALA A 72 9.24 5.45 -2.03
C ALA A 72 9.91 6.71 -2.63
N LYS A 73 9.13 7.56 -3.32
CA LYS A 73 9.60 8.84 -3.86
C LYS A 73 10.14 9.79 -2.77
N LEU A 74 9.50 9.84 -1.59
CA LEU A 74 9.96 10.70 -0.47
C LEU A 74 11.35 10.32 0.05
N TYR A 75 11.79 9.09 -0.22
CA TYR A 75 13.09 8.54 0.20
C TYR A 75 14.07 8.36 -0.97
N ASP A 76 13.80 9.01 -2.10
CA ASP A 76 14.60 8.96 -3.33
C ASP A 76 14.83 7.53 -3.87
N ILE A 77 13.87 6.63 -3.63
CA ILE A 77 13.88 5.27 -4.15
C ILE A 77 13.34 5.29 -5.58
N GLN A 78 14.08 4.71 -6.54
CA GLN A 78 13.61 4.61 -7.91
C GLN A 78 12.46 3.60 -8.03
N VAL A 79 11.36 4.01 -8.66
CA VAL A 79 10.13 3.20 -8.71
C VAL A 79 9.81 2.82 -10.15
N ALA A 80 9.81 1.52 -10.43
CA ALA A 80 9.03 0.95 -11.52
C ALA A 80 7.66 0.51 -10.99
N THR A 81 6.59 0.68 -11.77
CA THR A 81 5.28 0.14 -11.41
C THR A 81 4.52 -0.38 -12.61
N THR A 82 3.52 -1.22 -12.34
CA THR A 82 2.59 -1.73 -13.36
C THR A 82 1.16 -1.29 -13.09
N CYS A 83 0.44 -0.86 -14.13
CA CYS A 83 -0.99 -0.57 -14.07
C CYS A 83 -1.59 -0.55 -15.49
N SER A 84 -2.91 -0.41 -15.64
CA SER A 84 -3.50 -0.23 -16.98
C SER A 84 -3.11 1.15 -17.56
N PRO A 85 -2.94 1.29 -18.89
CA PRO A 85 -2.45 2.52 -19.55
C PRO A 85 -3.15 3.81 -19.15
N ARG A 86 -4.47 3.75 -18.96
CA ARG A 86 -5.29 4.89 -18.50
C ARG A 86 -4.86 5.49 -17.15
N ASN A 87 -4.05 4.78 -16.36
CA ASN A 87 -3.56 5.23 -15.05
C ASN A 87 -2.09 5.66 -15.07
N PHE A 88 -1.42 5.66 -16.23
CA PHE A 88 0.02 5.95 -16.30
C PHE A 88 0.36 7.34 -15.76
N ASP A 89 -0.40 8.35 -16.15
CA ASP A 89 -0.15 9.73 -15.71
C ASP A 89 -0.43 9.92 -14.21
N LYS A 90 -1.36 9.15 -13.64
CA LYS A 90 -1.57 9.11 -12.19
C LYS A 90 -0.35 8.50 -11.49
N ALA A 91 0.19 7.39 -11.99
CA ALA A 91 1.36 6.74 -11.41
C ALA A 91 2.62 7.63 -11.50
N ARG A 92 2.86 8.30 -12.63
CA ARG A 92 3.98 9.24 -12.79
C ARG A 92 3.86 10.43 -11.83
N ARG A 93 2.67 11.04 -11.74
CA ARG A 93 2.43 12.14 -10.78
C ARG A 93 2.64 11.71 -9.33
N ALA A 94 2.29 10.47 -8.99
CA ALA A 94 2.55 9.90 -7.67
C ALA A 94 4.05 9.73 -7.37
N GLY A 95 4.90 9.57 -8.39
CA GLY A 95 6.34 9.43 -8.21
C GLY A 95 7.00 8.30 -8.97
N ALA A 96 6.25 7.53 -9.77
CA ALA A 96 6.84 6.43 -10.52
C ALA A 96 7.80 6.94 -11.60
N THR A 97 9.03 6.45 -11.58
CA THR A 97 10.07 6.70 -12.59
C THR A 97 9.73 5.98 -13.89
N HIS A 98 9.29 4.72 -13.78
CA HIS A 98 8.89 3.88 -14.91
C HIS A 98 7.50 3.30 -14.68
N VAL A 99 6.67 3.30 -15.73
CA VAL A 99 5.31 2.76 -15.67
C VAL A 99 5.07 1.86 -16.87
N PHE A 100 4.62 0.64 -16.61
CA PHE A 100 4.40 -0.40 -17.61
C PHE A 100 2.96 -0.92 -17.57
N ASP A 101 2.46 -1.38 -18.72
CA ASP A 101 1.19 -2.12 -18.76
C ASP A 101 1.44 -3.53 -18.25
N TYR A 102 0.66 -4.00 -17.29
CA TYR A 102 0.80 -5.39 -16.82
C TYR A 102 0.27 -6.42 -17.83
N ASN A 103 -0.47 -6.00 -18.86
CA ASN A 103 -0.96 -6.85 -19.96
C ASN A 103 0.02 -6.92 -21.13
N ASP A 104 1.10 -6.16 -21.12
CA ASP A 104 2.14 -6.23 -22.15
C ASP A 104 3.01 -7.47 -21.91
N ASP A 105 3.07 -8.37 -22.88
CA ASP A 105 3.86 -9.61 -22.80
C ASP A 105 5.36 -9.33 -22.61
N GLU A 106 5.83 -8.14 -23.02
CA GLU A 106 7.21 -7.69 -22.82
C GLU A 106 7.41 -6.89 -21.53
N ALA A 107 6.39 -6.70 -20.69
CA ALA A 107 6.47 -5.85 -19.50
C ALA A 107 7.66 -6.23 -18.60
N ILE A 108 7.88 -7.52 -18.37
CA ILE A 108 8.99 -8.01 -17.54
C ILE A 108 10.35 -7.69 -18.18
N ALA A 109 10.48 -7.86 -19.50
CA ALA A 109 11.72 -7.55 -20.20
C ALA A 109 12.02 -6.04 -20.15
N LYS A 110 10.99 -5.21 -20.34
CA LYS A 110 11.08 -3.74 -20.26
C LYS A 110 11.43 -3.26 -18.84
N ILE A 111 10.85 -3.88 -17.80
CA ILE A 111 11.19 -3.59 -16.40
C ILE A 111 12.66 -3.91 -16.13
N LYS A 112 13.15 -5.08 -16.56
CA LYS A 112 14.57 -5.47 -16.40
C LYS A 112 15.51 -4.50 -17.11
N ALA A 113 15.15 -4.05 -18.31
CA ALA A 113 15.95 -3.08 -19.04
C ALA A 113 16.00 -1.71 -18.33
N ALA A 114 14.89 -1.30 -17.72
CA ALA A 114 14.82 -0.04 -16.97
C ALA A 114 15.55 -0.10 -15.62
N LEU A 115 15.47 -1.23 -14.92
CA LEU A 115 16.07 -1.45 -13.59
C LEU A 115 16.87 -2.77 -13.58
N PRO A 116 18.08 -2.80 -14.17
CA PRO A 116 18.86 -4.03 -14.33
C PRO A 116 19.31 -4.64 -13.00
N ASP A 117 19.49 -3.82 -11.96
CA ASP A 117 19.92 -4.24 -10.62
C ASP A 117 18.74 -4.37 -9.64
N LEU A 118 17.52 -4.55 -10.12
CA LEU A 118 16.32 -4.64 -9.27
C LEU A 118 16.40 -5.82 -8.28
N ARG A 119 16.26 -5.52 -6.99
CA ARG A 119 16.26 -6.53 -5.90
C ARG A 119 14.98 -6.58 -5.08
N HIS A 120 14.10 -5.59 -5.22
CA HIS A 120 12.93 -5.44 -4.37
C HIS A 120 11.64 -5.40 -5.20
N VAL A 121 10.68 -6.25 -4.84
CA VAL A 121 9.35 -6.28 -5.44
C VAL A 121 8.30 -6.17 -4.36
N PHE A 122 7.34 -5.27 -4.54
CA PHE A 122 6.13 -5.21 -3.73
C PHE A 122 4.92 -5.58 -4.58
N ASP A 123 4.34 -6.76 -4.33
CA ASP A 123 3.08 -7.17 -4.94
C ASP A 123 1.89 -6.66 -4.13
N THR A 124 1.22 -5.64 -4.68
CA THR A 124 0.04 -5.02 -4.08
C THR A 124 -1.28 -5.57 -4.63
N VAL A 125 -1.22 -6.48 -5.61
CA VAL A 125 -2.37 -7.17 -6.18
C VAL A 125 -2.65 -8.44 -5.37
N GLY A 126 -1.65 -9.32 -5.27
CA GLY A 126 -1.71 -10.55 -4.49
C GLY A 126 -2.73 -11.58 -4.99
N ASN A 127 -2.97 -11.64 -6.30
CA ASN A 127 -3.73 -12.73 -6.90
C ASN A 127 -2.81 -13.96 -7.11
N GLU A 128 -3.35 -15.05 -7.66
CA GLU A 128 -2.62 -16.32 -7.79
C GLU A 128 -1.35 -16.27 -8.64
N ILE A 129 -1.24 -15.29 -9.54
CA ILE A 129 -0.15 -15.20 -10.51
C ILE A 129 0.73 -13.95 -10.34
N SER A 130 0.26 -12.93 -9.61
CA SER A 130 0.90 -11.61 -9.58
C SER A 130 2.27 -11.65 -8.92
N SER A 131 2.42 -12.34 -7.79
CA SER A 131 3.70 -12.43 -7.08
C SER A 131 4.74 -13.17 -7.92
N ALA A 132 4.38 -14.32 -8.50
CA ALA A 132 5.26 -15.10 -9.37
C ALA A 132 5.65 -14.33 -10.64
N THR A 133 4.71 -13.59 -11.23
CA THR A 133 4.97 -12.77 -12.42
C THR A 133 5.89 -11.61 -12.09
N ALA A 134 5.61 -10.85 -11.03
CA ALA A 134 6.40 -9.70 -10.63
C ALA A 134 7.83 -10.12 -10.21
N ALA A 135 7.98 -11.25 -9.53
CA ALA A 135 9.28 -11.80 -9.13
C ALA A 135 10.22 -12.05 -10.31
N LYS A 136 9.69 -12.38 -11.50
CA LYS A 136 10.51 -12.58 -12.71
C LYS A 136 11.34 -11.34 -13.06
N ALA A 137 10.93 -10.15 -12.65
CA ALA A 137 11.65 -8.90 -12.90
C ALA A 137 13.02 -8.84 -12.19
N ILE A 138 13.22 -9.56 -11.09
CA ILE A 138 14.52 -9.66 -10.39
C ILE A 138 15.54 -10.47 -11.24
N GLY A 139 15.07 -11.39 -12.10
CA GLY A 139 15.94 -12.27 -12.87
C GLY A 139 16.57 -13.38 -12.03
N ASN A 140 17.84 -13.68 -12.25
CA ASN A 140 18.56 -14.80 -11.61
C ASN A 140 19.24 -14.41 -10.28
N ALA A 141 19.07 -13.16 -9.87
CA ALA A 141 19.78 -12.58 -8.76
C ALA A 141 18.96 -12.76 -7.47
N GLU A 142 19.60 -12.91 -6.31
CA GLU A 142 18.86 -12.90 -5.03
C GLU A 142 18.05 -11.62 -4.87
N GLY A 143 16.91 -11.69 -4.17
CA GLY A 143 16.08 -10.52 -3.93
C GLY A 143 14.99 -10.80 -2.91
N VAL A 144 14.17 -9.78 -2.66
CA VAL A 144 13.06 -9.86 -1.71
C VAL A 144 11.77 -9.43 -2.39
N LEU A 145 10.74 -10.26 -2.24
CA LEU A 145 9.37 -9.94 -2.64
C LEU A 145 8.51 -9.84 -1.38
N CYS A 146 7.84 -8.70 -1.20
CA CYS A 146 6.79 -8.54 -0.20
C CYS A 146 5.42 -8.64 -0.88
N THR A 147 4.47 -9.36 -0.29
CA THR A 147 3.08 -9.43 -0.77
C THR A 147 2.11 -8.89 0.26
N VAL A 148 0.99 -8.32 -0.20
CA VAL A 148 -0.15 -7.93 0.66
C VAL A 148 -1.00 -9.12 1.11
N ARG A 149 -0.64 -10.36 0.73
CA ARG A 149 -1.40 -11.56 1.10
C ARG A 149 -0.91 -12.15 2.43
N PRO A 150 -1.75 -12.17 3.48
CA PRO A 150 -1.35 -12.71 4.78
C PRO A 150 -0.93 -14.18 4.69
N GLY A 151 0.16 -14.55 5.37
CA GLY A 151 0.71 -15.90 5.36
C GLY A 151 1.40 -16.25 4.04
N LYS A 152 1.83 -15.25 3.26
CA LYS A 152 2.46 -15.43 1.94
C LYS A 152 1.59 -16.25 0.99
N ALA A 153 0.27 -16.12 1.10
CA ALA A 153 -0.64 -16.83 0.21
C ALA A 153 -0.40 -16.37 -1.25
N ASN A 154 -0.61 -17.29 -2.19
CA ASN A 154 -0.43 -17.06 -3.64
C ASN A 154 1.02 -16.82 -4.11
N THR A 155 2.03 -17.25 -3.34
CA THR A 155 3.45 -17.08 -3.72
C THR A 155 4.18 -18.40 -4.00
N LYS A 156 3.46 -19.51 -4.17
CA LYS A 156 4.03 -20.86 -4.34
C LYS A 156 4.95 -20.99 -5.56
N ASP A 157 4.70 -20.18 -6.60
CA ASP A 157 5.45 -20.20 -7.86
C ASP A 157 6.51 -19.09 -7.93
N VAL A 158 6.79 -18.39 -6.83
CA VAL A 158 7.91 -17.44 -6.75
C VAL A 158 9.22 -18.24 -6.73
N PRO A 159 10.22 -17.88 -7.56
CA PRO A 159 11.52 -18.56 -7.57
C PRO A 159 12.18 -18.63 -6.19
N SER A 160 12.77 -19.78 -5.85
CA SER A 160 13.30 -20.07 -4.51
C SER A 160 14.47 -19.19 -4.08
N HIS A 161 15.19 -18.58 -5.02
CA HIS A 161 16.28 -17.63 -4.74
C HIS A 161 15.77 -16.23 -4.34
N ILE A 162 14.44 -16.01 -4.35
CA ILE A 162 13.80 -14.77 -3.92
C ILE A 162 13.13 -15.01 -2.57
N LYS A 163 13.57 -14.26 -1.55
CA LYS A 163 12.95 -14.29 -0.23
C LYS A 163 11.54 -13.71 -0.30
N VAL A 164 10.53 -14.50 0.07
CA VAL A 164 9.15 -14.03 0.17
C VAL A 164 8.83 -13.58 1.59
N THR A 165 8.32 -12.36 1.72
CA THR A 165 7.77 -11.76 2.93
C THR A 165 6.33 -11.30 2.68
N ASP A 166 5.61 -10.99 3.75
CA ASP A 166 4.22 -10.54 3.68
C ASP A 166 3.98 -9.42 4.69
N VAL A 167 3.31 -8.37 4.23
CA VAL A 167 2.91 -7.25 5.09
C VAL A 167 1.54 -7.51 5.68
N PHE A 168 1.42 -7.34 6.99
CA PHE A 168 0.16 -7.45 7.70
C PHE A 168 -0.07 -6.21 8.56
N VAL A 169 -0.85 -5.25 8.06
CA VAL A 169 -0.98 -3.91 8.67
C VAL A 169 -1.40 -3.90 10.13
N PHE A 170 -2.07 -4.97 10.61
CA PHE A 170 -2.46 -5.07 12.00
C PHE A 170 -1.27 -5.26 12.95
N THR A 171 -0.07 -5.64 12.49
CA THR A 171 1.13 -5.61 13.34
C THR A 171 1.48 -4.21 13.86
N ALA A 172 0.85 -3.16 13.32
CA ALA A 172 0.87 -1.82 13.91
C ALA A 172 0.25 -1.75 15.31
N PHE A 173 -0.64 -2.66 15.67
CA PHE A 173 -1.22 -2.74 17.00
C PHE A 173 -0.35 -3.62 17.90
N PRO A 174 -0.09 -3.23 19.16
CA PRO A 174 0.79 -3.96 20.08
C PRO A 174 0.10 -5.20 20.67
N THR A 175 -0.43 -6.06 19.80
CA THR A 175 -1.19 -7.28 20.12
C THR A 175 -0.79 -8.40 19.19
N GLU A 176 -0.93 -9.65 19.63
CA GLU A 176 -0.76 -10.80 18.75
C GLU A 176 -1.94 -10.92 17.77
N HIS A 177 -1.68 -11.47 16.59
CA HIS A 177 -2.68 -11.63 15.56
C HIS A 177 -2.68 -13.02 14.94
N ASN A 178 -3.86 -13.60 14.82
CA ASN A 178 -4.11 -14.86 14.13
C ASN A 178 -5.00 -14.61 12.91
N TYR A 179 -4.51 -14.96 11.72
CA TYR A 179 -5.28 -14.82 10.48
C TYR A 179 -5.90 -16.15 10.09
N ARG A 180 -7.14 -16.38 10.54
CA ARG A 180 -7.97 -17.55 10.17
C ARG A 180 -7.28 -18.91 10.36
N GLY A 181 -6.40 -19.03 11.37
CA GLY A 181 -5.60 -20.24 11.61
C GLY A 181 -4.56 -20.56 10.52
N LYS A 182 -4.35 -19.68 9.54
CA LYS A 182 -3.40 -19.88 8.44
C LYS A 182 -2.03 -19.24 8.70
N ALA A 183 -2.01 -18.18 9.49
CA ALA A 183 -0.79 -17.46 9.83
C ALA A 183 -0.95 -16.75 11.18
N HIS A 184 0.18 -16.56 11.84
CA HIS A 184 0.28 -15.96 13.16
C HIS A 184 1.40 -14.92 13.17
N TRP A 185 1.12 -13.77 13.77
CA TRP A 185 2.10 -12.72 14.03
C TRP A 185 2.14 -12.48 15.54
N PRO A 186 3.32 -12.56 16.18
CA PRO A 186 3.46 -12.18 17.58
C PRO A 186 3.28 -10.65 17.73
N VAL A 187 3.24 -10.17 18.97
CA VAL A 187 3.36 -8.74 19.25
C VAL A 187 4.64 -8.20 18.62
N LYS A 188 4.53 -7.15 17.80
CA LYS A 188 5.66 -6.50 17.12
C LYS A 188 5.74 -5.02 17.47
N MET A 189 6.46 -4.70 18.55
CA MET A 189 6.61 -3.31 18.98
C MET A 189 7.38 -2.46 17.97
N GLU A 190 8.29 -3.05 17.19
CA GLU A 190 8.99 -2.33 16.12
C GLU A 190 8.05 -1.90 15.00
N ASP A 191 7.10 -2.76 14.60
CA ASP A 191 6.07 -2.38 13.62
C ASP A 191 5.13 -1.32 14.20
N HIS A 192 4.77 -1.42 15.49
CA HIS A 192 3.99 -0.39 16.18
C HIS A 192 4.69 0.97 16.17
N HIS A 193 5.98 1.03 16.53
CA HIS A 193 6.75 2.27 16.50
C HIS A 193 6.91 2.82 15.08
N LEU A 194 7.19 1.95 14.11
CA LEU A 194 7.29 2.34 12.71
C LEU A 194 5.97 2.90 12.18
N SER A 195 4.84 2.32 12.57
CA SER A 195 3.50 2.85 12.25
C SER A 195 3.20 4.16 12.97
N ALA A 196 3.57 4.32 14.24
CA ALA A 196 3.40 5.57 14.97
C ALA A 196 4.20 6.71 14.31
N GLU A 197 5.42 6.41 13.86
CA GLU A 197 6.25 7.33 13.09
C GLU A 197 5.52 7.79 11.81
N PHE A 198 4.98 6.86 11.03
CA PHE A 198 4.19 7.18 9.84
C PHE A 198 3.03 8.14 10.14
N HIS A 199 2.23 7.84 11.16
CA HIS A 199 1.08 8.66 11.53
C HIS A 199 1.48 10.06 12.02
N SER A 200 2.62 10.17 12.72
CA SER A 200 3.15 11.47 13.16
C SER A 200 3.49 12.41 12.00
N HIS A 201 3.86 11.87 10.83
CA HIS A 201 4.17 12.67 9.64
C HIS A 201 2.94 13.05 8.81
N LEU A 202 1.80 12.36 8.98
CA LEU A 202 0.65 12.50 8.09
C LEU A 202 0.09 13.91 8.02
N GLU A 203 -0.04 14.61 9.16
CA GLU A 203 -0.54 15.99 9.15
C GLU A 203 0.33 16.88 8.26
N THR A 204 1.65 16.77 8.36
CA THR A 204 2.61 17.56 7.58
C THR A 204 2.56 17.17 6.10
N TRP A 205 2.71 15.88 5.77
CA TRP A 205 2.77 15.43 4.39
C TRP A 205 1.48 15.67 3.61
N LEU A 206 0.32 15.55 4.27
CA LEU A 206 -0.97 15.84 3.66
C LEU A 206 -1.20 17.36 3.53
N SER A 207 -0.70 18.16 4.48
CA SER A 207 -0.81 19.63 4.43
C SER A 207 0.04 20.28 3.35
N ASN A 208 1.24 19.76 3.12
CA ASN A 208 2.17 20.31 2.12
C ASN A 208 2.06 19.62 0.75
N GLY A 209 1.29 18.52 0.65
CA GLY A 209 1.06 17.79 -0.59
C GLY A 209 2.17 16.81 -0.97
N SER A 210 3.17 16.59 -0.11
CA SER A 210 4.20 15.57 -0.27
C SER A 210 3.62 14.15 -0.26
N LEU A 211 2.49 13.95 0.42
CA LEU A 211 1.64 12.77 0.30
C LEU A 211 0.23 13.22 -0.08
N GLN A 212 -0.35 12.59 -1.10
CA GLN A 212 -1.72 12.88 -1.54
C GLN A 212 -2.63 11.70 -1.23
N PRO A 213 -3.86 11.96 -0.74
CA PRO A 213 -4.87 10.92 -0.61
C PRO A 213 -5.13 10.20 -1.93
N SER A 214 -5.42 8.90 -1.87
CA SER A 214 -5.95 8.19 -3.02
C SER A 214 -7.30 8.79 -3.46
N PRO A 215 -7.67 8.70 -4.75
CA PRO A 215 -9.02 9.05 -5.18
C PRO A 215 -10.08 8.33 -4.33
N ILE A 216 -11.16 9.03 -3.99
CA ILE A 216 -12.26 8.49 -3.19
C ILE A 216 -13.57 8.56 -3.93
N ARG A 217 -14.48 7.64 -3.58
CA ARG A 217 -15.90 7.70 -3.98
C ARG A 217 -16.75 7.56 -2.73
N VAL A 218 -17.55 8.60 -2.45
CA VAL A 218 -18.44 8.63 -1.29
C VAL A 218 -19.72 7.86 -1.63
N ILE A 219 -20.13 6.91 -0.78
CA ILE A 219 -21.25 5.97 -1.06
C ILE A 219 -22.47 6.24 -0.13
N GLY A 220 -22.61 7.47 0.34
CA GLY A 220 -23.68 7.87 1.26
C GLY A 220 -23.41 7.49 2.71
N GLN A 221 -24.47 7.47 3.52
CA GLN A 221 -24.43 7.22 4.96
C GLN A 221 -24.11 5.76 5.30
N LEU A 222 -23.40 5.55 6.41
CA LEU A 222 -23.07 4.22 6.90
C LEU A 222 -24.32 3.51 7.44
N SER A 223 -24.63 2.34 6.89
CA SER A 223 -25.66 1.43 7.38
C SER A 223 -25.26 -0.03 7.07
N PRO A 224 -25.90 -1.03 7.71
CA PRO A 224 -25.64 -2.43 7.37
C PRO A 224 -25.84 -2.74 5.88
N SER A 225 -26.91 -2.22 5.26
CA SER A 225 -27.20 -2.45 3.84
C SER A 225 -26.17 -1.82 2.91
N THR A 226 -25.78 -0.56 3.15
CA THR A 226 -24.79 0.12 2.32
C THR A 226 -23.41 -0.54 2.43
N VAL A 227 -23.06 -1.10 3.60
CA VAL A 227 -21.84 -1.92 3.78
C VAL A 227 -21.89 -3.17 2.92
N GLU A 228 -23.01 -3.90 2.90
CA GLU A 228 -23.15 -5.11 2.08
C GLU A 228 -22.99 -4.80 0.58
N ASP A 229 -23.65 -3.75 0.10
CA ASP A 229 -23.58 -3.30 -1.29
C ASP A 229 -22.15 -2.90 -1.69
N VAL A 230 -21.50 -2.06 -0.87
CA VAL A 230 -20.10 -1.64 -1.08
C VAL A 230 -19.15 -2.83 -1.11
N MET A 231 -19.33 -3.79 -0.21
CA MET A 231 -18.51 -5.00 -0.17
C MET A 231 -18.77 -5.90 -1.37
N ALA A 232 -20.00 -5.95 -1.89
CA ALA A 232 -20.32 -6.67 -3.12
C ALA A 232 -19.66 -6.03 -4.36
N LEU A 233 -19.67 -4.69 -4.48
CA LEU A 233 -18.97 -3.98 -5.56
C LEU A 233 -17.47 -4.27 -5.55
N ASN A 234 -16.84 -4.25 -4.38
CA ASN A 234 -15.42 -4.56 -4.22
C ASN A 234 -15.11 -6.01 -4.61
N ARG A 235 -15.92 -6.98 -4.15
CA ARG A 235 -15.74 -8.41 -4.49
C ARG A 235 -15.91 -8.69 -5.99
N LYS A 236 -16.81 -7.96 -6.67
CA LYS A 236 -17.03 -8.08 -8.12
C LYS A 236 -15.96 -7.38 -8.96
N GLY A 237 -15.00 -6.66 -8.34
CA GLY A 237 -13.92 -5.98 -9.05
C GLY A 237 -14.36 -4.71 -9.78
N TYR A 238 -15.52 -4.14 -9.44
CA TYR A 238 -16.02 -2.91 -10.07
C TYR A 238 -15.37 -1.62 -9.53
N ILE A 239 -14.44 -1.76 -8.59
CA ILE A 239 -13.70 -0.64 -8.00
C ILE A 239 -12.29 -0.63 -8.55
N SER A 240 -11.89 0.47 -9.17
CA SER A 240 -10.58 0.60 -9.81
C SER A 240 -9.96 1.95 -9.49
N GLY A 241 -8.84 1.95 -8.77
CA GLY A 241 -8.06 3.18 -8.53
C GLY A 241 -8.68 4.17 -7.57
N GLU A 242 -9.74 3.79 -6.85
CA GLU A 242 -10.44 4.62 -5.88
C GLU A 242 -10.75 3.84 -4.58
N LYS A 243 -10.89 4.57 -3.48
CA LYS A 243 -11.33 4.05 -2.19
C LYS A 243 -12.79 4.42 -1.96
N LEU A 244 -13.62 3.44 -1.62
CA LEU A 244 -14.99 3.71 -1.20
C LEU A 244 -15.00 4.20 0.24
N VAL A 245 -15.71 5.30 0.49
CA VAL A 245 -15.79 5.98 1.78
C VAL A 245 -17.25 6.27 2.10
N PHE A 246 -17.65 6.09 3.35
CA PHE A 246 -18.98 6.51 3.82
C PHE A 246 -18.93 7.96 4.28
N GLU A 247 -20.06 8.65 4.19
CA GLU A 247 -20.23 9.98 4.77
C GLU A 247 -19.99 9.92 6.29
N GLY A 248 -19.36 10.97 6.81
CA GLY A 248 -19.24 11.13 8.26
C GLY A 248 -20.60 11.46 8.88
N PHE A 249 -20.76 11.14 10.16
CA PHE A 249 -21.91 11.57 10.95
C PHE A 249 -21.77 13.08 11.23
N ASP A 250 -22.74 13.89 10.82
CA ASP A 250 -22.74 15.31 11.16
C ASP A 250 -23.07 15.46 12.65
N MET A 251 -22.08 15.85 13.45
CA MET A 251 -22.23 16.08 14.89
C MET A 251 -22.82 17.48 15.18
N ARG A 252 -23.11 18.29 14.15
CA ARG A 252 -23.65 19.66 14.33
C ARG A 252 -25.18 19.71 14.39
N THR A 253 -25.86 18.68 13.92
CA THR A 253 -27.30 18.51 14.14
C THR A 253 -27.48 17.66 15.39
N GLY A 254 -27.31 18.29 16.55
CA GLY A 254 -27.90 17.77 17.77
C GLY A 254 -29.41 17.88 17.63
N ASP A 255 -30.07 16.81 17.21
CA ASP A 255 -31.50 16.66 17.41
C ASP A 255 -31.70 16.52 18.94
N ASN A 256 -32.23 17.60 19.53
CA ASN A 256 -32.88 17.61 20.84
C ASN A 256 -34.21 16.85 20.77
#